data_AF-A0A8H5D8F7-F1
#
_entry.id   AF-A0A8H5D8F7-F1
#
_cell.length_a   1.000
_cell.length_b   1.000
_cell.length_c   1.000
_cell.angle_alpha   90.00
_cell.angle_beta   90.00
_cell.angle_gamma   90.00
#
_symmetry.space_group_name_H-M   'P 1'
#
loop_
_entity.id
_entity.type
_entity.pdbx_description
1 polymer ?
#
loop_
_entity_poly.entity_id
_entity_poly.type
_entity_poly.pdbx_seq_one_letter_code
_entity_poly.pdbx_strand_id
1 'polypeptide(L)'
;MLYCVAVQYVKLRVVVTSSPVTSWTRVPANATRLGHVTCCILPPPSMQGLSSAARNVLRFYRPGGTSHVYTEPRPALFQVRAPWWSRYALGLLACNLFMTASAMDLTWKHWSEPIKDESDSKKDKDVPLSPEQYVLRPVWQRAGLCGIFFGGGVGVATVLFALRIRYIKTLDVFPRLVNVNNVNPNLKTKAKTRPKVSAPAPSPSLVHPAERRIFIQSVGHFKNRGLAFPLEKCLLEKGRDDSEMVLTVEGERRNWLLNLDGALIDGQKVSSVYEVRDAILKHWKGGLASEALLNSPVPAVDGRWRQGPIKTT
;
A
#
# COMPACT_ATOMS: atom_id res chain seq x y z
N MET A 1 -12.66 -10.04 2.70
CA MET A 1 -14.10 -9.69 2.61
C MET A 1 -14.40 -8.28 2.07
N LEU A 2 -13.42 -7.38 1.83
CA LEU A 2 -13.73 -6.06 1.25
C LEU A 2 -14.00 -6.04 -0.28
N TYR A 3 -13.68 -7.11 -1.01
CA TYR A 3 -13.93 -7.16 -2.46
C TYR A 3 -15.29 -7.77 -2.87
N CYS A 4 -16.04 -8.37 -1.93
CA CYS A 4 -17.37 -8.90 -2.25
C CYS A 4 -18.48 -7.84 -2.20
N VAL A 5 -18.27 -6.69 -1.55
CA VAL A 5 -19.35 -5.70 -1.36
C VAL A 5 -19.51 -4.76 -2.57
N ALA A 6 -18.49 -4.63 -3.42
CA ALA A 6 -18.55 -3.73 -4.58
C ALA A 6 -19.25 -4.34 -5.82
N VAL A 7 -19.62 -5.61 -5.80
CA VAL A 7 -20.23 -6.29 -6.97
C VAL A 7 -21.76 -6.26 -6.95
N GLN A 8 -22.40 -5.76 -5.88
CA GLN A 8 -23.82 -6.04 -5.63
C GLN A 8 -24.82 -4.90 -5.89
N TYR A 9 -24.38 -3.71 -6.33
CA TYR A 9 -25.32 -2.60 -6.61
C TYR A 9 -24.98 -1.83 -7.88
N VAL A 10 -25.00 -2.54 -9.01
CA VAL A 10 -25.39 -1.91 -10.27
C VAL A 10 -26.19 -2.93 -11.07
N LYS A 11 -27.51 -2.99 -10.86
CA LYS A 11 -28.45 -3.65 -11.79
C LYS A 11 -28.58 -2.77 -13.04
N LEU A 12 -27.47 -2.54 -13.74
CA LEU A 12 -27.52 -1.99 -15.09
C LEU A 12 -28.06 -3.12 -15.96
N ARG A 13 -29.31 -3.00 -16.41
CA ARG A 13 -29.81 -3.79 -17.54
C ARG A 13 -29.01 -3.35 -18.77
N VAL A 14 -27.84 -3.94 -18.97
CA VAL A 14 -27.16 -3.89 -20.26
C VAL A 14 -27.91 -4.87 -21.15
N VAL A 15 -28.86 -4.36 -21.93
CA VAL A 15 -29.45 -5.13 -23.03
C VAL A 15 -28.39 -5.20 -24.12
N VAL A 16 -27.65 -6.31 -24.16
CA VAL A 16 -26.70 -6.59 -25.24
C VAL A 16 -27.51 -7.03 -26.44
N THR A 17 -27.80 -6.11 -27.36
CA THR A 17 -28.36 -6.45 -28.67
C THR A 17 -27.22 -6.93 -29.58
N SER A 18 -27.19 -8.24 -29.83
CA SER A 18 -26.29 -8.83 -30.82
C SER A 18 -26.87 -8.57 -32.22
N SER A 19 -26.32 -7.61 -32.95
CA SER A 19 -26.62 -7.45 -34.38
C SER A 19 -25.70 -8.35 -35.21
N PRO A 20 -26.23 -9.14 -36.17
CA PRO A 20 -25.39 -9.90 -37.09
C PRO A 20 -24.73 -8.96 -38.10
N VAL A 21 -23.40 -8.98 -38.15
CA VAL A 21 -22.60 -8.30 -39.18
C VAL A 21 -22.67 -9.11 -40.47
N THR A 22 -23.42 -8.65 -41.45
CA THR A 22 -23.28 -9.09 -42.86
C THR A 22 -23.68 -7.97 -43.81
N SER A 23 -22.69 -7.24 -44.34
CA SER A 23 -22.60 -6.90 -45.76
C SER A 23 -21.32 -6.10 -46.02
N TRP A 24 -20.43 -6.69 -46.81
CA TRP A 24 -19.29 -5.99 -47.39
C TRP A 24 -19.78 -5.29 -48.65
N THR A 25 -19.98 -3.98 -48.58
CA THR A 25 -20.19 -3.16 -49.78
C THR A 25 -18.85 -2.88 -50.45
N ARG A 26 -18.77 -3.31 -51.71
CA ARG A 26 -17.62 -3.16 -52.60
C ARG A 26 -17.49 -1.68 -52.99
N VAL A 27 -16.41 -1.02 -52.56
CA VAL A 27 -16.09 0.37 -52.91
C VAL A 27 -15.62 0.43 -54.38
N PRO A 28 -16.18 1.33 -55.22
CA PRO A 28 -15.70 1.51 -56.58
C PRO A 28 -14.34 2.20 -56.61
N ALA A 29 -13.40 1.58 -57.33
CA ALA A 29 -12.13 2.17 -57.70
C ALA A 29 -12.35 3.20 -58.82
N ASN A 30 -12.35 4.49 -58.47
CA ASN A 30 -11.93 5.57 -59.37
C ASN A 30 -11.97 6.91 -58.65
N ALA A 31 -10.84 7.62 -58.67
CA ALA A 31 -10.69 9.07 -58.84
C ALA A 31 -9.46 9.60 -58.09
N THR A 32 -8.37 9.58 -58.84
CA THR A 32 -7.25 10.51 -58.85
C THR A 32 -7.64 11.94 -58.42
N ARG A 33 -7.08 12.40 -57.29
CA ARG A 33 -6.35 13.68 -57.14
C ARG A 33 -5.77 13.78 -55.73
N LEU A 34 -4.47 13.48 -55.64
CA LEU A 34 -3.63 13.71 -54.48
C LEU A 34 -3.53 15.22 -54.20
N GLY A 35 -4.43 15.75 -53.38
CA GLY A 35 -4.15 16.94 -52.60
C GLY A 35 -3.14 16.56 -51.52
N HIS A 36 -1.97 17.18 -51.56
CA HIS A 36 -0.93 17.02 -50.56
C HIS A 36 -1.44 17.60 -49.23
N VAL A 37 -2.18 16.81 -48.46
CA VAL A 37 -2.51 17.13 -47.07
C VAL A 37 -1.23 16.94 -46.28
N THR A 38 -0.46 18.01 -46.16
CA THR A 38 0.67 18.08 -45.23
C THR A 38 0.09 17.93 -43.83
N CYS A 39 0.01 16.69 -43.35
CA CYS A 39 -0.31 16.38 -41.98
C CYS A 39 0.82 16.99 -41.15
N CYS A 40 0.59 18.18 -40.59
CA CYS A 40 1.50 18.79 -39.64
C CYS A 40 1.59 17.86 -38.43
N ILE A 41 2.52 16.91 -38.48
CA ILE A 41 2.94 16.13 -37.32
C ILE A 41 3.57 17.15 -36.38
N LEU A 42 2.75 17.75 -35.53
CA LEU A 42 3.22 18.59 -34.45
C LEU A 42 4.21 17.73 -33.65
N PRO A 43 5.46 18.19 -33.45
CA PRO A 43 6.42 17.44 -32.67
C PRO A 43 5.79 17.16 -31.30
N PRO A 44 5.94 15.93 -30.78
CA PRO A 44 5.36 15.57 -29.50
C PRO A 44 5.81 16.60 -28.46
N PRO A 45 4.89 17.15 -27.64
CA PRO A 45 5.24 18.15 -26.64
C PRO A 45 6.39 17.62 -25.80
N SER A 46 7.47 18.40 -25.70
CA SER A 46 8.70 17.99 -25.03
C SER A 46 8.37 17.47 -23.62
N MET A 47 8.63 16.19 -23.36
CA MET A 47 8.32 15.52 -22.08
C MET A 47 9.10 16.09 -20.87
N GLN A 48 9.91 17.14 -21.06
CA GLN A 48 10.71 17.75 -20.02
C GLN A 48 9.84 18.37 -18.90
N GLY A 49 8.69 18.97 -19.23
CA GLY A 49 7.79 19.60 -18.24
C GLY A 49 7.08 18.61 -17.30
N LEU A 50 6.58 17.50 -17.84
CA LEU A 50 5.92 16.43 -17.07
C LEU A 50 6.86 15.79 -16.04
N SER A 51 8.17 15.80 -16.31
CA SER A 51 9.16 15.19 -15.43
C SER A 51 9.36 15.94 -14.10
N SER A 52 9.14 17.26 -14.05
CA SER A 52 9.37 18.06 -12.84
C SER A 52 8.23 17.91 -11.84
N ALA A 53 6.98 17.93 -12.32
CA ALA A 53 5.80 17.66 -11.49
C ALA A 53 5.83 16.23 -10.94
N ALA A 54 6.13 15.24 -11.78
CA ALA A 54 6.27 13.85 -11.35
C ALA A 54 7.40 13.67 -10.33
N ARG A 55 8.54 14.35 -10.50
CA ARG A 55 9.65 14.33 -9.53
C ARG A 55 9.23 14.91 -8.17
N ASN A 56 8.47 16.01 -8.15
CA ASN A 56 7.95 16.58 -6.91
C ASN A 56 6.95 15.65 -6.22
N VAL A 57 6.06 15.01 -6.98
CA VAL A 57 5.14 14.00 -6.44
C VAL A 57 5.92 12.84 -5.83
N LEU A 58 6.94 12.32 -6.53
CA LEU A 58 7.76 11.20 -6.05
C LEU A 58 8.56 11.55 -4.78
N ARG A 59 8.99 12.81 -4.60
CA ARG A 59 9.63 13.25 -3.36
C ARG A 59 8.74 13.05 -2.13
N PHE A 60 7.41 13.18 -2.26
CA PHE A 60 6.48 12.89 -1.16
C PHE A 60 6.39 11.41 -0.77
N TYR A 61 6.94 10.52 -1.60
CA TYR A 61 7.00 9.08 -1.34
C TYR A 61 8.42 8.59 -1.03
N ARG A 62 9.44 9.45 -1.08
CA ARG A 62 10.80 9.09 -0.72
C ARG A 62 10.99 9.31 0.78
N PRO A 63 11.08 8.24 1.59
CA PRO A 63 11.43 8.39 2.99
C PRO A 63 12.85 8.94 3.09
N GLY A 64 13.09 9.83 4.05
CA GLY A 64 14.39 10.44 4.35
C GLY A 64 15.36 9.55 5.10
N GLY A 65 14.98 8.29 5.36
CA GLY A 65 15.88 7.28 5.92
C GLY A 65 17.07 6.99 5.01
N THR A 66 18.20 6.63 5.62
CA THR A 66 19.38 6.20 4.88
C THR A 66 19.16 4.79 4.34
N SER A 67 19.45 4.55 3.05
CA SER A 67 19.35 3.20 2.48
C SER A 67 20.35 2.28 3.17
N HIS A 68 19.87 1.18 3.75
CA HIS A 68 20.70 0.23 4.46
C HIS A 68 20.44 -1.19 3.96
N VAL A 69 21.50 -2.01 3.92
CA VAL A 69 21.41 -3.44 3.61
C VAL A 69 21.63 -4.20 4.90
N TYR A 70 20.68 -5.04 5.27
CA TYR A 70 20.79 -5.88 6.45
C TYR A 70 21.85 -6.96 6.23
N THR A 71 23.00 -6.83 6.90
CA THR A 71 24.17 -7.72 6.78
C THR A 71 24.37 -8.62 8.01
N GLU A 72 23.57 -8.44 9.05
CA GLU A 72 23.73 -9.17 10.30
C GLU A 72 23.42 -10.67 10.12
N PRO A 73 24.28 -11.58 10.61
CA PRO A 73 24.09 -13.02 10.47
C PRO A 73 22.94 -13.55 11.33
N ARG A 74 22.52 -12.77 12.33
CA ARG A 74 21.43 -13.11 13.24
C ARG A 74 20.08 -12.69 12.67
N PRO A 75 18.99 -13.38 13.05
CA PRO A 75 17.66 -12.95 12.68
C PRO A 75 17.36 -11.56 13.23
N ALA A 76 16.58 -10.80 12.47
CA ALA A 76 16.13 -9.46 12.88
C ALA A 76 15.27 -9.55 14.14
N LEU A 77 15.26 -8.48 14.92
CA LEU A 77 14.57 -8.41 16.20
C LEU A 77 13.09 -8.76 16.04
N PHE A 78 12.48 -8.23 14.99
CA PHE A 78 11.07 -8.44 14.68
C PHE A 78 10.90 -8.77 13.20
N GLN A 79 10.16 -9.83 12.90
CA GLN A 79 9.80 -10.23 11.55
C GLN A 79 8.35 -10.68 11.47
N VAL A 80 7.63 -10.23 10.45
CA VAL A 80 6.25 -10.62 10.19
C VAL A 80 6.09 -11.16 8.79
N ARG A 81 5.18 -12.12 8.61
CA ARG A 81 4.80 -12.58 7.29
C ARG A 81 3.99 -11.48 6.61
N ALA A 82 4.50 -10.96 5.49
CA ALA A 82 3.79 -9.96 4.70
C ALA A 82 2.36 -10.43 4.37
N PRO A 83 1.35 -9.54 4.51
CA PRO A 83 -0.05 -9.91 4.31
C PRO A 83 -0.27 -10.36 2.87
N TRP A 84 -1.18 -11.31 2.67
CA TRP A 84 -1.35 -11.98 1.37
C TRP A 84 -1.59 -11.00 0.21
N TRP A 85 -2.36 -9.93 0.43
CA TRP A 85 -2.69 -8.93 -0.59
C TRP A 85 -1.45 -8.22 -1.12
N SER A 86 -0.42 -8.05 -0.29
CA SER A 86 0.78 -7.29 -0.65
C SER A 86 1.63 -7.98 -1.70
N ARG A 87 1.59 -9.32 -1.73
CA ARG A 87 2.24 -10.15 -2.76
C ARG A 87 1.60 -9.92 -4.13
N TYR A 88 0.30 -9.67 -4.13
CA TYR A 88 -0.48 -9.43 -5.34
C TYR A 88 -0.74 -7.94 -5.60
N ALA A 89 -0.10 -7.02 -4.87
CA ALA A 89 -0.39 -5.59 -4.98
C ALA A 89 -0.21 -5.06 -6.42
N LEU A 90 0.79 -5.55 -7.16
CA LEU A 90 0.97 -5.20 -8.57
C LEU A 90 -0.14 -5.78 -9.47
N GLY A 91 -0.58 -7.01 -9.20
CA GLY A 91 -1.71 -7.62 -9.91
C GLY A 91 -3.03 -6.90 -9.61
N LEU A 92 -3.27 -6.53 -8.36
CA LEU A 92 -4.42 -5.71 -7.96
C LEU A 92 -4.39 -4.33 -8.61
N LEU A 93 -3.21 -3.72 -8.73
CA LEU A 93 -3.03 -2.46 -9.44
C LEU A 93 -3.34 -2.61 -10.95
N ALA A 94 -2.83 -3.66 -11.59
CA ALA A 94 -3.12 -3.95 -13.00
C ALA A 94 -4.62 -4.20 -13.23
N CYS A 95 -5.26 -4.98 -12.35
CA CYS A 95 -6.70 -5.22 -12.37
C CYS A 95 -7.50 -3.92 -12.20
N ASN A 96 -7.10 -3.05 -11.26
CA ASN A 96 -7.72 -1.74 -11.07
C ASN A 96 -7.61 -0.87 -12.34
N LEU A 97 -6.42 -0.80 -12.96
CA LEU A 97 -6.22 -0.07 -14.21
C LEU A 97 -7.10 -0.62 -15.34
N PHE A 98 -7.17 -1.94 -15.50
CA PHE A 98 -8.00 -2.59 -16.49
C PHE A 98 -9.50 -2.32 -16.29
N MET A 99 -9.99 -2.42 -15.06
CA MET A 99 -11.38 -2.14 -14.72
C MET A 99 -11.73 -0.67 -14.95
N THR A 100 -10.87 0.25 -14.54
CA THR A 100 -11.06 1.68 -14.78
C THR A 100 -11.11 2.01 -16.27
N ALA A 101 -10.16 1.48 -17.06
CA ALA A 101 -10.14 1.67 -18.50
C ALA A 101 -11.40 1.10 -19.17
N SER A 102 -11.83 -0.10 -18.77
CA SER A 102 -13.03 -0.74 -19.32
C SER A 102 -14.30 0.05 -18.99
N ALA A 103 -14.44 0.53 -17.76
CA ALA A 103 -15.58 1.37 -17.36
C ALA A 103 -15.62 2.68 -18.15
N MET A 104 -14.46 3.30 -18.37
CA MET A 104 -14.35 4.50 -19.20
C MET A 104 -14.73 4.22 -20.66
N ASP A 105 -14.25 3.13 -21.26
CA ASP A 105 -14.58 2.77 -22.65
C ASP A 105 -16.09 2.51 -22.82
N LEU A 106 -16.69 1.74 -21.90
CA LEU A 106 -18.12 1.49 -21.88
C LEU A 106 -18.92 2.79 -21.72
N THR A 107 -18.50 3.68 -20.82
CA THR A 107 -19.17 4.97 -20.60
C THR A 107 -19.07 5.86 -21.84
N TRP A 108 -17.91 5.84 -22.51
CA TRP A 108 -17.69 6.67 -23.67
C TRP A 108 -18.51 6.23 -24.87
N LYS A 109 -18.60 4.91 -25.12
CA LYS A 109 -19.23 4.33 -26.31
C LYS A 109 -20.70 3.94 -26.15
N HIS A 110 -21.13 3.59 -24.94
CA HIS A 110 -22.44 2.96 -24.73
C HIS A 110 -23.34 3.70 -23.73
N TRP A 111 -22.90 4.82 -23.14
CA TRP A 111 -23.77 5.60 -22.26
C TRP A 111 -24.72 6.48 -23.07
N SER A 112 -25.94 5.96 -23.28
CA SER A 112 -27.00 6.55 -24.07
C SER A 112 -28.27 6.87 -23.26
N GLU A 113 -29.17 7.64 -23.87
CA GLU A 113 -30.53 7.91 -23.42
C GLU A 113 -31.52 7.46 -24.50
N PRO A 114 -32.68 6.89 -24.11
CA PRO A 114 -33.76 6.65 -25.06
C PRO A 114 -34.33 8.00 -25.52
N ILE A 115 -34.55 8.16 -26.84
CA ILE A 115 -35.27 9.31 -27.37
C ILE A 115 -36.73 9.16 -26.94
N LYS A 116 -37.24 10.13 -26.17
CA LYS A 116 -38.68 10.21 -25.91
C LYS A 116 -39.31 10.91 -27.09
N ASP A 117 -39.93 10.14 -27.98
CA ASP A 117 -40.69 10.70 -29.07
C ASP A 117 -41.92 11.40 -28.49
N GLU A 118 -41.95 12.73 -28.52
CA GLU A 118 -43.07 13.54 -28.02
C GLU A 118 -44.40 13.21 -28.74
N SER A 119 -44.34 12.51 -29.87
CA SER A 119 -45.49 12.03 -30.64
C SER A 119 -46.25 10.87 -30.01
N ASP A 120 -45.73 10.20 -28.98
CA ASP A 120 -46.39 9.03 -28.36
C ASP A 120 -47.51 9.38 -27.36
N SER A 121 -47.84 10.66 -27.19
CA SER A 121 -48.99 11.07 -26.36
C SER A 121 -50.35 10.69 -26.98
N LYS A 122 -50.38 10.16 -28.20
CA LYS A 122 -51.57 9.58 -28.82
C LYS A 122 -51.16 8.40 -29.68
N LYS A 123 -51.22 7.15 -29.19
CA LYS A 123 -51.40 6.04 -30.12
C LYS A 123 -51.96 4.74 -29.56
N ASP A 124 -52.83 4.22 -30.41
CA ASP A 124 -53.60 3.00 -30.38
C ASP A 124 -52.74 1.74 -30.19
N LYS A 125 -53.38 0.71 -29.61
CA LYS A 125 -52.76 -0.48 -29.01
C LYS A 125 -52.13 -1.49 -29.99
N ASP A 126 -52.11 -1.25 -31.30
CA ASP A 126 -51.93 -2.34 -32.27
C ASP A 126 -50.72 -2.20 -33.23
N VAL A 127 -49.80 -1.24 -33.04
CA VAL A 127 -48.58 -1.14 -33.87
C VAL A 127 -47.37 -1.77 -33.17
N PRO A 128 -46.62 -2.69 -33.80
CA PRO A 128 -45.43 -3.30 -33.22
C PRO A 128 -44.37 -2.24 -32.89
N LEU A 129 -43.89 -2.24 -31.64
CA LEU A 129 -42.88 -1.29 -31.14
C LEU A 129 -41.68 -1.25 -32.09
N SER A 130 -41.41 -0.09 -32.68
CA SER A 130 -40.14 0.17 -33.35
C SER A 130 -39.00 0.00 -32.33
N PRO A 131 -37.82 -0.49 -32.75
CA PRO A 131 -36.67 -0.62 -31.85
C PRO A 131 -36.40 0.74 -31.21
N GLU A 132 -36.46 0.78 -29.87
CA GLU A 132 -36.22 1.98 -29.07
C GLU A 132 -34.91 2.64 -29.52
N GLN A 133 -35.00 3.87 -30.04
CA GLN A 133 -33.84 4.57 -30.58
C GLN A 133 -33.04 5.16 -29.41
N TYR A 134 -31.78 4.74 -29.29
CA TYR A 134 -30.85 5.25 -28.27
C TYR A 134 -29.89 6.27 -28.87
N VAL A 135 -29.73 7.41 -28.20
CA VAL A 135 -28.76 8.46 -28.58
C VAL A 135 -27.73 8.62 -27.48
N LEU A 136 -26.47 8.80 -27.86
CA LEU A 136 -25.38 9.02 -26.91
C LEU A 136 -25.60 10.32 -26.12
N ARG A 137 -25.31 10.26 -24.81
CA ARG A 137 -25.35 11.45 -23.96
C ARG A 137 -24.35 12.53 -24.44
N PRO A 138 -24.61 13.81 -24.15
CA PRO A 138 -23.68 14.90 -24.44
C PRO A 138 -22.24 14.58 -23.99
N VAL A 139 -21.26 14.99 -24.80
CA VAL A 139 -19.83 14.67 -24.58
C VAL A 139 -19.35 15.08 -23.18
N TRP A 140 -19.82 16.22 -22.68
CA TRP A 140 -19.42 16.72 -21.36
C TRP A 140 -19.89 15.82 -20.21
N GLN A 141 -21.07 15.19 -20.32
CA GLN A 141 -21.57 14.25 -19.31
C GLN A 141 -20.68 13.01 -19.29
N ARG A 142 -20.44 12.41 -20.48
CA ARG A 142 -19.56 11.24 -20.63
C ARG A 142 -18.15 11.53 -20.11
N ALA A 143 -17.58 12.67 -20.47
CA ALA A 143 -16.28 13.11 -19.98
C ALA A 143 -16.26 13.25 -18.45
N GLY A 144 -17.28 13.85 -17.85
CA GLY A 144 -17.42 13.97 -16.40
C GLY A 144 -17.47 12.61 -15.71
N LEU A 145 -18.28 11.67 -16.20
CA LEU A 145 -18.40 10.33 -15.63
C LEU A 145 -17.11 9.52 -15.79
N CYS A 146 -16.46 9.59 -16.96
CA CYS A 146 -15.12 9.02 -17.16
C CYS A 146 -14.09 9.61 -16.18
N GLY A 147 -14.17 10.92 -15.91
CA GLY A 147 -13.33 11.59 -14.92
C GLY A 147 -13.50 11.01 -13.51
N ILE A 148 -14.74 10.68 -13.11
CA ILE A 148 -15.03 10.03 -11.83
C ILE A 148 -14.40 8.63 -11.78
N PHE A 149 -14.55 7.80 -12.82
CA PHE A 149 -13.93 6.48 -12.87
C PHE A 149 -12.40 6.55 -12.79
N PHE A 150 -11.80 7.47 -13.55
CA PHE A 150 -10.37 7.70 -13.52
C PHE A 150 -9.89 8.15 -12.13
N GLY A 151 -10.53 9.16 -11.55
CA GLY A 151 -10.22 9.66 -10.22
C GLY A 151 -10.34 8.59 -9.14
N GLY A 152 -11.41 7.79 -9.18
CA GLY A 152 -11.61 6.65 -8.30
C GLY A 152 -10.52 5.60 -8.44
N GLY A 153 -10.17 5.23 -9.68
CA GLY A 153 -9.09 4.29 -9.98
C GLY A 153 -7.73 4.75 -9.46
N VAL A 154 -7.38 6.03 -9.67
CA VAL A 154 -6.14 6.63 -9.13
C VAL A 154 -6.15 6.66 -7.60
N GLY A 155 -7.29 6.97 -6.99
CA GLY A 155 -7.46 6.96 -5.54
C GLY A 155 -7.18 5.58 -4.93
N VAL A 156 -7.80 4.53 -5.46
CA VAL A 156 -7.59 3.13 -5.02
C VAL A 156 -6.13 2.72 -5.19
N ALA A 157 -5.52 3.02 -6.34
CA ALA A 157 -4.11 2.74 -6.59
C ALA A 157 -3.19 3.43 -5.57
N THR A 158 -3.47 4.70 -5.24
CA THR A 158 -2.70 5.49 -4.28
C THR A 158 -2.77 4.88 -2.88
N VAL A 159 -3.97 4.47 -2.44
CA VAL A 159 -4.16 3.83 -1.12
C VAL A 159 -3.42 2.50 -1.04
N LEU A 160 -3.54 1.62 -2.06
CA LEU A 160 -2.83 0.34 -2.10
C LEU A 160 -1.31 0.52 -2.03
N PHE A 161 -0.78 1.50 -2.76
CA PHE A 161 0.66 1.79 -2.76
C PHE A 161 1.13 2.39 -1.42
N ALA A 162 0.35 3.30 -0.84
CA ALA A 162 0.65 3.89 0.46
C ALA A 162 0.68 2.83 1.58
N LEU A 163 -0.28 1.91 1.60
CA LEU A 163 -0.32 0.80 2.56
C LEU A 163 0.90 -0.12 2.40
N ARG A 164 1.30 -0.42 1.17
CA ARG A 164 2.49 -1.25 0.88
C ARG A 164 3.79 -0.62 1.40
N ILE A 165 3.92 0.71 1.32
CA ILE A 165 5.09 1.43 1.81
C ILE A 165 5.10 1.50 3.34
N ARG A 166 3.94 1.67 3.97
CA ARG A 166 3.82 1.88 5.43
C ARG A 166 3.93 0.61 6.27
N TYR A 167 3.57 -0.55 5.72
CA TYR A 167 3.57 -1.79 6.47
C TYR A 167 4.99 -2.32 6.69
N ILE A 168 5.42 -2.40 7.96
CA ILE A 168 6.73 -2.93 8.35
C ILE A 168 6.67 -4.45 8.38
N LYS A 169 7.58 -5.09 7.65
CA LYS A 169 7.78 -6.53 7.65
C LYS A 169 8.92 -6.93 8.59
N THR A 170 9.98 -6.13 8.65
CA THR A 170 11.16 -6.42 9.47
C THR A 170 11.64 -5.16 10.16
N LEU A 171 11.95 -5.29 11.45
CA LEU A 171 12.49 -4.22 12.27
C LEU A 171 13.66 -4.75 13.07
N ASP A 172 14.73 -3.96 13.15
CA ASP A 172 15.86 -4.23 14.03
C ASP A 172 16.43 -2.93 14.62
N VAL A 173 17.14 -3.01 15.73
CA VAL A 173 17.80 -1.88 16.39
C VAL A 173 19.29 -2.19 16.55
N PHE A 174 20.13 -1.27 16.09
CA PHE A 174 21.59 -1.39 16.10
C PHE A 174 22.25 -0.27 16.91
N PRO A 175 23.32 -0.54 17.65
CA PRO A 175 23.64 -1.85 18.21
C PRO A 175 22.50 -2.34 19.14
N ARG A 176 22.33 -3.67 19.24
CA ARG A 176 21.40 -4.24 20.22
C ARG A 176 22.00 -4.14 21.62
N LEU A 177 21.13 -3.86 22.58
CA LEU A 177 21.47 -3.98 23.99
C LEU A 177 21.61 -5.48 24.31
N VAL A 178 22.85 -5.96 24.36
CA VAL A 178 23.15 -7.29 24.88
C VAL A 178 23.02 -7.18 26.39
N ASN A 179 22.06 -7.91 26.96
CA ASN A 179 21.97 -8.01 28.42
C ASN A 179 23.15 -8.87 28.90
N VAL A 180 24.22 -8.21 29.35
CA VAL A 180 25.46 -8.84 29.82
C VAL A 180 25.18 -9.87 30.92
N ASN A 181 24.11 -9.68 31.69
CA ASN A 181 23.75 -10.53 32.83
C ASN A 181 23.20 -11.91 32.42
N ASN A 182 22.78 -12.10 31.16
CA ASN A 182 22.25 -13.37 30.66
C ASN A 182 23.27 -14.18 29.83
N VAL A 183 24.51 -13.71 29.72
CA VAL A 183 25.58 -14.51 29.10
C VAL A 183 25.90 -15.63 30.07
N ASN A 184 25.32 -16.81 29.81
CA ASN A 184 25.50 -18.01 30.60
C ASN A 184 27.02 -18.25 30.81
N PRO A 185 27.54 -18.15 32.05
CA PRO A 185 28.98 -18.28 32.30
C PRO A 185 29.54 -19.67 31.94
N ASN A 186 28.66 -20.62 31.61
CA ASN A 186 29.00 -21.95 31.15
C ASN A 186 29.42 -22.02 29.67
N LEU A 187 29.26 -20.96 28.87
CA LEU A 187 29.89 -20.88 27.55
C LEU A 187 31.37 -20.43 27.65
N LYS A 188 32.10 -20.93 28.65
CA LYS A 188 33.56 -21.04 28.61
C LYS A 188 33.91 -22.11 27.56
N THR A 189 33.74 -21.78 26.29
CA THR A 189 34.39 -22.56 25.24
C THR A 189 35.88 -22.56 25.53
N LYS A 190 36.45 -23.76 25.63
CA LYS A 190 37.88 -24.05 25.83
C LYS A 190 38.69 -23.53 24.63
N ALA A 191 38.77 -22.23 24.41
CA ALA A 191 39.76 -21.63 23.51
C ALA A 191 41.07 -21.44 24.28
N LYS A 192 41.74 -22.55 24.57
CA LYS A 192 43.13 -22.58 25.04
C LYS A 192 44.04 -22.36 23.83
N THR A 193 44.10 -21.13 23.33
CA THR A 193 45.15 -20.72 22.39
C THR A 193 45.61 -19.33 22.81
N ARG A 194 46.83 -19.30 23.34
CA ARG A 194 47.51 -18.15 23.93
C ARG A 194 47.94 -17.21 22.79
N PRO A 195 47.44 -15.96 22.67
CA PRO A 195 48.10 -14.96 21.84
C PRO A 195 49.06 -14.15 22.71
N LYS A 196 50.25 -13.95 22.15
CA LYS A 196 51.37 -13.19 22.66
C LYS A 196 51.00 -11.70 22.76
N VAL A 197 51.32 -11.11 23.90
CA VAL A 197 51.15 -9.70 24.25
C VAL A 197 51.95 -8.81 23.32
N SER A 198 51.32 -7.82 22.67
CA SER A 198 51.93 -6.51 22.38
C SER A 198 50.91 -5.53 21.79
N ALA A 199 50.24 -4.78 22.67
CA ALA A 199 49.90 -3.34 22.55
C ALA A 199 48.81 -3.03 23.59
N PRO A 200 48.93 -1.93 24.36
CA PRO A 200 47.88 -1.49 25.27
C PRO A 200 46.63 -1.17 24.44
N ALA A 201 45.60 -2.02 24.57
CA ALA A 201 44.32 -1.80 23.96
C ALA A 201 43.82 -0.40 24.41
N PRO A 202 43.37 0.46 23.48
CA PRO A 202 42.76 1.72 23.86
C PRO A 202 41.64 1.41 24.84
N SER A 203 41.73 2.03 26.02
CA SER A 203 40.70 2.01 27.04
C SER A 203 39.36 2.23 26.34
N PRO A 204 38.27 1.52 26.69
CA PRO A 204 36.95 1.80 26.16
C PRO A 204 36.53 3.18 26.67
N SER A 205 37.03 4.21 25.99
CA SER A 205 36.54 5.58 26.08
C SER A 205 35.03 5.44 25.92
N LEU A 206 34.29 5.92 26.92
CA LEU A 206 32.84 6.13 26.89
C LEU A 206 32.46 6.61 25.49
N VAL A 207 32.13 5.65 24.64
CA VAL A 207 31.64 5.89 23.29
C VAL A 207 30.37 6.67 23.55
N HIS A 208 30.33 7.94 23.13
CA HIS A 208 29.08 8.71 23.01
C HIS A 208 27.98 7.70 22.66
N PRO A 209 26.91 7.56 23.47
CA PRO A 209 25.95 6.46 23.35
C PRO A 209 25.74 6.13 21.88
N ALA A 210 26.43 5.07 21.42
CA ALA A 210 26.80 4.93 20.01
C ALA A 210 25.54 5.09 19.18
N GLU A 211 25.53 6.08 18.26
CA GLU A 211 24.35 6.55 17.51
C GLU A 211 23.47 5.36 17.13
N ARG A 212 22.48 5.06 18.00
CA ARG A 212 21.69 3.84 17.83
C ARG A 212 20.81 4.10 16.63
N ARG A 213 20.71 3.14 15.72
CA ARG A 213 19.89 3.23 14.52
C ARG A 213 18.85 2.14 14.52
N ILE A 214 17.65 2.49 14.12
CA ILE A 214 16.63 1.51 13.77
C ILE A 214 16.75 1.18 12.29
N PHE A 215 16.66 -0.10 11.96
CA PHE A 215 16.46 -0.57 10.61
C PHE A 215 15.02 -1.00 10.40
N ILE A 216 14.42 -0.53 9.32
CA ILE A 216 13.05 -0.81 8.94
C ILE A 216 13.04 -1.35 7.52
N GLN A 217 12.36 -2.47 7.34
CA GLN A 217 12.03 -3.01 6.04
C GLN A 217 10.52 -3.09 5.89
N SER A 218 9.99 -2.30 4.95
CA SER A 218 8.58 -2.40 4.56
C SER A 218 8.35 -3.44 3.45
N VAL A 219 7.09 -3.77 3.19
CA VAL A 219 6.71 -4.73 2.13
C VAL A 219 7.06 -4.25 0.71
N GLY A 220 7.30 -2.95 0.54
CA GLY A 220 7.81 -2.40 -0.72
C GLY A 220 9.27 -2.73 -0.99
N HIS A 221 10.05 -3.11 0.02
CA HIS A 221 11.47 -3.35 -0.13
C HIS A 221 11.76 -4.75 -0.68
N PHE A 222 12.84 -4.85 -1.46
CA PHE A 222 13.29 -6.10 -2.07
C PHE A 222 14.49 -6.69 -1.31
N LYS A 223 14.50 -8.01 -1.14
CA LYS A 223 15.57 -8.78 -0.47
C LYS A 223 15.83 -8.31 0.97
N ASN A 224 17.07 -7.95 1.30
CA ASN A 224 17.52 -7.51 2.63
C ASN A 224 17.75 -5.99 2.67
N ARG A 225 17.15 -5.23 1.75
CA ARG A 225 17.27 -3.76 1.71
C ARG A 225 16.19 -3.13 2.55
N GLY A 226 16.50 -2.02 3.20
CA GLY A 226 15.58 -1.25 4.02
C GLY A 226 16.10 0.16 4.25
N LEU A 227 15.55 0.80 5.26
CA LEU A 227 15.89 2.16 5.68
C LEU A 227 16.42 2.12 7.09
N ALA A 228 17.45 2.91 7.35
CA ALA A 228 17.96 3.14 8.68
C ALA A 228 17.73 4.58 9.13
N PHE A 229 17.25 4.74 10.36
CA PHE A 229 17.00 6.03 11.01
C PHE A 229 17.72 6.08 12.36
N PRO A 230 18.18 7.26 12.82
CA PRO A 230 18.64 7.43 14.19
C PRO A 230 17.49 7.14 15.17
N LEU A 231 17.75 6.29 16.17
CA LEU A 231 16.77 5.84 17.16
C LEU A 231 16.26 7.01 18.02
N GLU A 232 17.09 8.03 18.25
CA GLU A 232 16.72 9.27 18.94
C GLU A 232 15.60 10.04 18.24
N LYS A 233 15.46 9.88 16.91
CA LYS A 233 14.40 10.50 16.10
C LYS A 233 13.16 9.61 15.98
N CYS A 234 13.16 8.45 16.62
CA CYS A 234 12.13 7.44 16.47
C CYS A 234 11.27 7.39 17.74
N LEU A 235 9.97 7.63 17.56
CA LEU A 235 8.94 7.50 18.58
C LEU A 235 8.11 6.25 18.31
N LEU A 236 7.99 5.39 19.32
CA LEU A 236 7.13 4.22 19.27
C LEU A 236 5.84 4.47 20.06
N GLU A 237 4.70 4.30 19.40
CA GLU A 237 3.37 4.55 19.92
C GLU A 237 2.50 3.30 19.87
N LYS A 238 1.47 3.26 20.72
CA LYS A 238 0.42 2.24 20.66
C LYS A 238 -0.42 2.45 19.39
N GLY A 239 -0.73 1.36 18.69
CA GLY A 239 -1.62 1.38 17.53
C GLY A 239 -3.09 1.48 17.89
N ARG A 240 -3.95 1.11 16.94
CA ARG A 240 -5.41 1.14 17.13
C ARG A 240 -5.86 0.13 18.19
N ASP A 241 -5.21 -1.01 18.23
CA ASP A 241 -5.47 -2.15 19.10
C ASP A 241 -4.16 -2.65 19.72
N ASP A 242 -4.25 -3.70 20.54
CA ASP A 242 -3.06 -4.24 21.20
C ASP A 242 -2.13 -5.02 20.25
N SER A 243 -2.63 -5.46 19.09
CA SER A 243 -1.86 -6.13 18.04
C SER A 243 -1.14 -5.17 17.11
N GLU A 244 -1.27 -3.85 17.27
CA GLU A 244 -0.58 -2.87 16.44
C GLU A 244 0.31 -1.93 17.27
N MET A 245 1.47 -1.62 16.69
CA MET A 245 2.34 -0.52 17.13
C MET A 245 2.58 0.43 15.96
N VAL A 246 2.72 1.70 16.28
CA VAL A 246 2.95 2.75 15.29
C VAL A 246 4.32 3.33 15.55
N LEU A 247 5.16 3.30 14.54
CA LEU A 247 6.45 3.98 14.56
C LEU A 247 6.30 5.32 13.87
N THR A 248 6.73 6.37 14.54
CA THR A 248 6.79 7.74 14.04
C THR A 248 8.25 8.17 14.04
N VAL A 249 8.71 8.82 12.96
CA VAL A 249 10.08 9.31 12.85
C VAL A 249 10.02 10.81 12.65
N GLU A 250 10.81 11.54 13.42
CA GLU A 250 10.89 12.99 13.33
C GLU A 250 11.32 13.44 11.92
N GLY A 251 10.59 14.41 11.37
CA GLY A 251 10.79 14.90 10.01
C GLY A 251 10.12 14.06 8.91
N GLU A 252 9.62 12.88 9.25
CA GLU A 252 8.91 12.01 8.32
C GLU A 252 7.41 12.20 8.48
N ARG A 253 6.72 12.46 7.36
CA ARG A 253 5.27 12.75 7.38
C ARG A 253 4.39 11.51 7.60
N ARG A 254 4.99 10.33 7.62
CA ARG A 254 4.26 9.07 7.57
C ARG A 254 4.64 8.22 8.76
N ASN A 255 3.62 7.72 9.43
CA ASN A 255 3.79 6.71 10.43
C ASN A 255 3.90 5.35 9.75
N TRP A 256 4.72 4.48 10.32
CA TRP A 256 4.85 3.10 9.88
C TRP A 256 4.06 2.19 10.82
N LEU A 257 3.41 1.20 10.23
CA LEU A 257 2.56 0.27 10.95
C LEU A 257 3.31 -1.03 11.19
N LEU A 258 3.36 -1.45 12.45
CA LEU A 258 3.89 -2.73 12.90
C LEU A 258 2.72 -3.55 13.40
N ASN A 259 2.42 -4.65 12.71
CA ASN A 259 1.42 -5.60 13.18
C ASN A 259 2.14 -6.72 13.95
N LEU A 260 1.77 -6.94 15.20
CA LEU A 260 2.40 -7.89 16.11
C LEU A 260 1.85 -9.32 15.97
N ASP A 261 0.74 -9.52 15.25
CA ASP A 261 0.09 -10.82 15.12
C ASP A 261 0.94 -11.79 14.30
N GLY A 262 1.28 -12.93 14.91
CA GLY A 262 2.11 -13.96 14.28
C GLY A 262 3.53 -13.50 13.98
N ALA A 263 4.01 -12.46 14.68
CA ALA A 263 5.38 -11.99 14.59
C ALA A 263 6.37 -13.04 15.11
N LEU A 264 7.58 -12.97 14.57
CA LEU A 264 8.74 -13.72 15.01
C LEU A 264 9.68 -12.74 15.71
N ILE A 265 10.10 -13.07 16.92
CA ILE A 265 11.14 -12.35 17.66
C ILE A 265 12.43 -13.16 17.56
N ASP A 266 13.49 -12.57 17.03
CA ASP A 266 14.77 -13.27 16.83
C ASP A 266 14.62 -14.60 16.06
N GLY A 267 13.70 -14.62 15.10
CA GLY A 267 13.37 -15.80 14.29
C GLY A 267 12.53 -16.86 15.00
N GLN A 268 12.21 -16.68 16.30
CA GLN A 268 11.35 -17.57 17.06
C GLN A 268 9.90 -17.08 17.02
N LYS A 269 8.97 -18.01 16.79
CA LYS A 269 7.54 -17.70 16.80
C LYS A 269 7.08 -17.49 18.23
N VAL A 270 6.56 -16.31 18.51
CA VAL A 270 6.00 -15.95 19.80
C VAL A 270 4.48 -16.11 19.74
N SER A 271 3.89 -16.71 20.77
CA SER A 271 2.44 -16.96 20.83
C SER A 271 1.66 -15.74 21.29
N SER A 272 2.24 -14.94 22.19
CA SER A 272 1.61 -13.77 22.80
C SER A 272 2.07 -12.47 22.15
N VAL A 273 1.11 -11.63 21.76
CA VAL A 273 1.35 -10.27 21.26
C VAL A 273 2.09 -9.40 22.29
N TYR A 274 1.82 -9.61 23.59
CA TYR A 274 2.46 -8.85 24.67
C TYR A 274 3.95 -9.16 24.77
N GLU A 275 4.34 -10.43 24.63
CA GLU A 275 5.76 -10.83 24.64
C GLU A 275 6.53 -10.21 23.46
N VAL A 276 5.89 -10.10 22.29
CA VAL A 276 6.46 -9.42 21.11
C VAL A 276 6.68 -7.93 21.41
N ARG A 277 5.67 -7.26 21.97
CA ARG A 277 5.75 -5.84 22.37
C ARG A 277 6.86 -5.60 23.39
N ASP A 278 6.91 -6.42 24.44
CA ASP A 278 7.91 -6.31 25.50
C ASP A 278 9.33 -6.54 24.98
N ALA A 279 9.51 -7.49 24.06
CA ALA A 279 10.80 -7.71 23.39
C ALA A 279 11.25 -6.48 22.60
N ILE A 280 10.35 -5.85 21.85
CA ILE A 280 10.65 -4.61 21.11
C ILE A 280 11.03 -3.49 22.09
N LEU A 281 10.23 -3.26 23.13
CA LEU A 281 10.47 -2.20 24.13
C LEU A 281 11.78 -2.40 24.89
N LYS A 282 12.11 -3.65 25.23
CA LYS A 282 13.36 -4.01 25.89
C LYS A 282 14.57 -3.58 25.06
N HIS A 283 14.51 -3.73 23.74
CA HIS A 283 15.58 -3.30 22.83
C HIS A 283 15.48 -1.81 22.45
N TRP A 284 14.33 -1.18 22.67
CA TRP A 284 14.09 0.24 22.36
C TRP A 284 14.73 1.23 23.35
N LYS A 285 15.22 0.79 24.53
CA LYS A 285 15.76 1.68 25.57
C LYS A 285 16.77 2.71 25.04
N GLY A 286 16.43 3.99 25.06
CA GLY A 286 17.22 5.08 24.46
C GLY A 286 16.57 5.72 23.23
N GLY A 287 15.49 5.15 22.70
CA GLY A 287 14.54 5.84 21.82
C GLY A 287 13.36 6.43 22.62
N LEU A 288 12.55 7.25 21.95
CA LEU A 288 11.33 7.78 22.54
C LEU A 288 10.25 6.68 22.49
N ALA A 289 9.60 6.42 23.63
CA ALA A 289 8.43 5.54 23.71
C ALA A 289 7.32 6.33 24.41
N SER A 290 6.11 6.28 23.88
CA SER A 290 5.01 7.02 24.49
C SER A 290 4.63 6.43 25.86
N GLU A 291 4.26 7.30 26.80
CA GLU A 291 3.84 6.88 28.14
C GLU A 291 2.65 5.92 28.10
N ALA A 292 1.74 6.09 27.14
CA ALA A 292 0.61 5.19 26.91
C ALA A 292 1.05 3.74 26.63
N LEU A 293 2.22 3.58 26.01
CA LEU A 293 2.80 2.29 25.69
C LEU A 293 3.46 1.66 26.93
N LEU A 294 4.14 2.48 27.74
CA LEU A 294 4.80 2.04 28.97
C LEU A 294 3.80 1.73 30.11
N ASN A 295 2.71 2.48 30.20
CA ASN A 295 1.74 2.41 31.29
C ASN A 295 0.59 1.42 31.04
N SER A 296 0.59 0.69 29.91
CA SER A 296 -0.46 -0.27 29.56
C SER A 296 0.05 -1.73 29.56
N PRO A 297 0.53 -2.27 30.70
CA PRO A 297 1.04 -3.65 30.77
C PRO A 297 -0.05 -4.72 30.75
N VAL A 298 -1.33 -4.35 30.91
CA VAL A 298 -2.45 -5.29 30.98
C VAL A 298 -3.32 -5.12 29.73
N PRO A 299 -3.83 -6.20 29.11
CA PRO A 299 -4.94 -6.09 28.16
C PRO A 299 -5.97 -5.15 28.77
N ALA A 300 -6.19 -4.01 28.13
CA ALA A 300 -7.42 -3.29 28.40
C ALA A 300 -8.50 -4.26 27.93
N VAL A 301 -9.07 -5.04 28.87
CA VAL A 301 -10.31 -5.77 28.65
C VAL A 301 -11.23 -4.71 28.07
N ASP A 302 -11.55 -4.83 26.78
CA ASP A 302 -12.21 -3.78 26.02
C ASP A 302 -13.39 -3.29 26.85
N GLY A 303 -13.24 -2.12 27.47
CA GLY A 303 -14.25 -1.58 28.40
C GLY A 303 -15.58 -1.28 27.70
N ARG A 304 -15.60 -1.46 26.38
CA ARG A 304 -16.78 -1.42 25.51
C ARG A 304 -17.72 -2.62 25.72
N TRP A 305 -17.25 -3.72 26.31
CA TRP A 305 -18.07 -4.88 26.70
C TRP A 305 -18.22 -4.95 28.23
N ARG A 306 -18.85 -3.94 28.85
CA ARG A 306 -19.22 -4.01 30.28
C ARG A 306 -20.57 -4.69 30.54
N GLN A 307 -21.37 -4.89 29.50
CA GLN A 307 -22.64 -5.59 29.60
C GLN A 307 -22.73 -6.59 28.44
N GLY A 308 -22.40 -7.86 28.73
CA GLY A 308 -22.80 -8.96 27.87
C GLY A 308 -24.33 -9.04 27.79
N PRO A 309 -24.90 -9.84 26.86
CA PRO A 309 -26.34 -10.02 26.76
C PRO A 309 -26.92 -10.41 28.12
N ILE A 310 -27.80 -9.56 28.65
CA ILE A 310 -28.56 -9.83 29.87
C ILE A 310 -29.31 -11.14 29.62
N LYS A 311 -28.95 -12.20 30.35
CA LYS A 311 -29.76 -13.42 30.35
C LYS A 311 -31.07 -13.07 31.05
N THR A 312 -32.12 -12.82 30.28
CA THR A 312 -33.49 -12.82 30.80
C THR A 312 -33.85 -14.26 31.10
N THR A 313 -33.86 -14.60 32.38
CA THR A 313 -34.48 -15.82 32.93
C THR A 313 -35.99 -15.66 33.02
#